data_AF-A0A820PDW4-F1
#
_entry.id   AF-A0A820PDW4-F1
#
_cell.length_a   1.000
_cell.length_b   1.000
_cell.length_c   1.000
_cell.angle_alpha   90.00
_cell.angle_beta   90.00
_cell.angle_gamma   90.00
#
_symmetry.space_group_name_H-M   'P 1'
#
loop_
_entity.id
_entity.type
_entity.pdbx_description
1 polymer ?
#
loop_
_entity_poly.entity_id
_entity_poly.type
_entity_poly.pdbx_seq_one_letter_code
_entity_poly.pdbx_strand_id
1 'polypeptide(L)' 'RYMMSDEQDHQQLFELVEKMLEYDPKQRITLVDVLRHPFFERLLPEQRIIDGPSIINTSSRS' A
#
# COMPACT_ATOMS: atom_id res chain seq x y z
N ARG A 1 27.22 -2.85 -1.62
CA ARG A 1 26.61 -2.53 -0.30
C ARG A 1 25.13 -2.93 -0.40
N TYR A 2 24.84 -4.23 -0.44
CA TYR A 2 23.50 -4.77 -0.77
C TYR A 2 22.77 -5.38 0.44
N MET A 3 23.50 -5.78 1.49
CA MET A 3 22.92 -6.51 2.62
C MET A 3 22.03 -5.66 3.55
N MET A 4 22.31 -4.36 3.69
CA MET A 4 21.51 -3.49 4.57
C MET A 4 20.18 -3.05 3.94
N SER A 5 20.09 -3.07 2.61
CA SER A 5 18.89 -2.70 1.88
C SER A 5 17.82 -3.78 1.98
N ASP A 6 18.17 -5.05 1.80
CA ASP A 6 17.22 -6.17 1.97
C ASP A 6 16.68 -6.24 3.40
N GLU A 7 17.54 -6.05 4.41
CA GLU A 7 17.10 -6.16 5.81
C GLU A 7 16.06 -5.10 6.18
N GLN A 8 16.24 -3.87 5.71
CA GLN A 8 15.28 -2.78 5.94
C GLN A 8 13.95 -2.99 5.20
N ASP A 9 14.00 -3.64 4.03
CA ASP A 9 12.82 -3.94 3.21
C ASP A 9 11.98 -5.04 3.83
N HIS A 10 12.65 -6.08 4.33
CA HIS A 10 12.01 -7.13 5.11
C HIS A 10 11.38 -6.59 6.39
N GLN A 11 12.08 -5.73 7.14
CA GLN A 11 11.53 -5.08 8.34
C GLN A 11 10.26 -4.29 8.02
N GLN A 12 10.29 -3.44 7.00
CA GLN A 12 9.12 -2.65 6.59
C GLN A 12 7.94 -3.51 6.12
N LEU A 13 8.21 -4.64 5.45
CA LEU A 13 7.16 -5.58 5.05
C LEU A 13 6.52 -6.25 6.26
N PHE A 14 7.33 -6.76 7.21
CA PHE A 14 6.81 -7.43 8.40
C PHE A 14 6.02 -6.47 9.29
N GLU A 15 6.51 -5.25 9.53
CA GLU A 15 5.79 -4.22 10.29
C GLU A 15 4.42 -3.88 9.68
N LEU A 16 4.37 -3.79 8.35
CA LEU A 16 3.13 -3.53 7.63
C LEU A 16 2.15 -4.70 7.77
N VAL A 17 2.61 -5.94 7.56
CA VAL A 17 1.77 -7.14 7.66
C VAL A 17 1.23 -7.31 9.08
N GLU A 18 2.05 -7.06 10.10
CA GLU A 18 1.62 -7.07 11.49
C GLU A 18 0.47 -6.10 11.73
N LYS A 19 0.60 -4.84 11.28
CA LYS A 19 -0.46 -3.83 11.40
C LYS A 19 -1.71 -4.16 10.58
N MET A 20 -1.58 -4.89 9.47
CA MET A 20 -2.72 -5.37 8.67
C MET A 20 -3.45 -6.55 9.32
N LEU A 21 -2.75 -7.35 10.11
CA LEU A 21 -3.26 -8.52 10.82
C LEU A 21 -3.70 -8.22 12.26
N GLU A 22 -3.73 -6.93 12.63
CA GLU A 22 -4.19 -6.50 13.95
C GLU A 22 -5.61 -7.01 14.25
N TYR A 23 -5.78 -7.51 15.48
CA TYR A 23 -7.02 -8.15 15.92
C TYR A 23 -8.13 -7.12 16.11
N ASP A 24 -7.83 -5.99 16.77
CA ASP A 24 -8.78 -4.90 16.93
C ASP A 24 -8.91 -4.12 15.61
N PRO A 25 -10.10 -4.11 14.96
CA PRO A 25 -10.30 -3.35 13.73
C PRO A 25 -10.10 -1.83 13.89
N LYS A 26 -10.15 -1.30 15.12
CA LYS A 26 -9.85 0.12 15.38
C LYS A 26 -8.36 0.43 15.36
N GLN A 27 -7.51 -0.56 15.63
CA GLN A 27 -6.06 -0.46 15.61
C GLN A 27 -5.46 -0.95 14.29
N ARG A 28 -6.23 -1.73 13.51
CA ARG A 28 -5.85 -2.17 12.18
C ARG A 28 -5.57 -0.99 11.27
N ILE A 29 -4.44 -1.05 10.58
CA ILE A 29 -4.04 -0.02 9.62
C ILE A 29 -5.10 0.14 8.53
N THR A 30 -5.45 1.39 8.22
CA THR A 30 -6.40 1.69 7.15
C THR A 30 -5.73 1.53 5.78
N LEU A 31 -6.50 1.27 4.74
CA LEU A 31 -5.96 1.16 3.37
C LEU A 31 -5.19 2.42 2.97
N VAL A 32 -5.66 3.61 3.34
CA VAL A 32 -4.97 4.87 3.04
C VAL A 32 -3.61 4.95 3.73
N ASP A 33 -3.51 4.48 4.97
CA ASP A 33 -2.26 4.47 5.73
C ASP A 33 -1.29 3.39 5.23
N VAL A 34 -1.80 2.22 4.82
CA VAL A 34 -1.01 1.17 4.13
C VAL A 34 -0.32 1.75 2.91
N LEU A 35 -1.05 2.49 2.08
CA LEU A 35 -0.55 3.03 0.83
C LEU A 35 0.47 4.16 1.02
N ARG A 36 0.48 4.79 2.20
CA ARG A 36 1.49 5.79 2.62
C ARG A 36 2.69 5.16 3.33
N HIS A 37 2.71 3.84 3.52
CA HIS A 37 3.82 3.18 4.20
C HIS A 37 5.10 3.23 3.34
N PRO A 38 6.30 3.41 3.93
CA PRO A 38 7.58 3.46 3.20
C PRO A 38 7.86 2.24 2.29
N PHE A 39 7.21 1.11 2.59
CA PHE A 39 7.19 -0.07 1.73
C PHE A 39 6.55 0.23 0.35
N PHE A 40 5.38 0.88 0.33
CA PHE A 40 4.68 1.24 -0.90
C PHE A 40 5.16 2.56 -1.51
N GLU A 41 5.83 3.43 -0.74
CA GLU A 41 6.43 4.66 -1.26
C GLU A 41 7.53 4.41 -2.31
N ARG A 42 8.12 3.21 -2.30
CA ARG A 42 9.15 2.80 -3.27
C ARG A 42 8.60 2.17 -4.54
N LEU A 43 7.30 1.90 -4.59
CA LEU A 43 6.64 1.44 -5.81
C LEU A 43 6.56 2.58 -6.82
N LEU A 44 6.82 2.24 -8.08
CA LEU A 44 6.67 3.16 -9.21
C LEU A 44 5.22 3.63 -9.31
N PRO A 45 4.96 4.87 -9.77
CA PRO A 45 3.61 5.39 -9.95
C PRO A 45 2.71 4.47 -10.78
N GLU A 46 3.27 3.76 -11.78
CA GLU A 46 2.50 2.80 -12.59
C GLU A 46 1.98 1.59 -11.82
N GLN A 47 2.59 1.26 -10.68
CA GLN A 47 2.17 0.16 -9.81
C GLN A 47 1.18 0.62 -8.72
N ARG A 48 1.00 1.93 -8.55
CA ARG A 48 0.03 2.53 -7.63
C ARG A 48 -1.31 2.66 -8.35
N ILE A 49 -2.17 1.66 -8.17
CA ILE A 49 -3.55 1.61 -8.74
C ILE A 49 -4.42 2.81 -8.27
N ILE A 50 -3.95 3.61 -7.31
CA ILE A 50 -4.65 4.75 -6.70
C ILE A 50 -4.76 5.94 -7.66
N ASP A 51 -3.81 6.12 -8.59
CA ASP A 51 -3.78 7.26 -9.52
C ASP A 51 -4.46 6.95 -10.88
N GLY A 52 -5.12 5.78 -10.99
CA GLY A 52 -5.86 5.40 -12.19
C GLY A 52 -7.05 6.33 -12.42
N PRO A 53 -7.32 6.77 -13.67
CA PRO A 53 -8.45 7.63 -13.96
C PRO A 53 -9.71 6.88 -13.54
N SER A 54 -10.56 7.54 -12.75
CA SER A 54 -11.83 7.05 -12.28
C SER A 54 -12.64 6.43 -13.44
N ILE A 55 -12.64 5.09 -13.56
CA ILE A 55 -13.63 4.37 -14.36
C ILE A 55 -14.95 4.27 -13.59
N ILE A 56 -15.45 5.42 -13.12
CA ILE A 56 -16.78 5.56 -12.52
C ILE A 56 -17.47 6.81 -13.08
N ASN A 57 -17.74 6.79 -14.40
CA ASN A 57 -18.83 7.51 -15.08
C ASN A 57 -18.78 7.12 -16.58
N THR A 58 -19.83 6.87 -17.36
CA THR A 58 -21.24 7.27 -17.29
C THR A 58 -22.10 6.24 -18.03
N SER A 59 -23.34 6.08 -17.57
CA SER A 59 -24.48 5.52 -18.29
C SER A 59 -24.61 6.01 -19.74
N SER A 60 -25.30 5.19 -20.53
CA SER A 60 -26.09 5.56 -21.72
C SER A 60 -25.31 5.94 -22.99
N ARG A 61 -25.27 5.01 -23.94
CA ARG A 61 -25.43 5.40 -25.34
C ARG A 61 -26.29 4.35 -26.05
N SER A 62 -27.44 4.85 -26.49
CA SER A 62 -28.48 4.22 -27.30
C SER A 62 -27.96 3.56 -28.57
#